data_AF-A0A9E5XH94-F1
#
_entry.id   AF-A0A9E5XH94-F1
#
_cell.length_a   1.000
_cell.length_b   1.000
_cell.length_c   1.000
_cell.angle_alpha   90.00
_cell.angle_beta   90.00
_cell.angle_gamma   90.00
#
_symmetry.space_group_name_H-M   'P 1'
#
loop_
_entity.id
_entity.type
_entity.pdbx_description
1 polymer ?
#
loop_
_entity_poly.entity_id
_entity_poly.type
_entity_poly.pdbx_seq_one_letter_code
_entity_poly.pdbx_strand_id
1 'polypeptide(L)'
;MDTRTVSAIDTFLSHPGRICSEAAFAMLARVTPIPASSELTTRHRLTRRGDRHLNSAQHIVVIQHQRHDTRLRAHFEKRHAEAKTDREIRRCLKR
;
A
#
# COMPACT_ATOMS: atom_id res chain seq x y z
N MET A 1 2.79 -5.69 -18.48
CA MET A 1 3.44 -5.88 -17.16
C MET A 1 4.93 -5.71 -17.39
N ASP A 2 5.51 -4.57 -16.99
CA ASP A 2 6.92 -4.29 -17.25
C ASP A 2 7.84 -5.26 -16.50
N THR A 3 8.83 -5.81 -17.17
CA THR A 3 9.81 -6.79 -16.65
C THR A 3 10.54 -6.30 -15.40
N ARG A 4 10.74 -4.99 -15.25
CA ARG A 4 11.32 -4.35 -14.06
C ARG A 4 10.43 -4.46 -12.82
N THR A 5 9.11 -4.45 -13.00
CA THR A 5 8.14 -4.56 -11.90
C THR A 5 8.06 -6.00 -11.41
N VAL A 6 8.09 -6.96 -12.34
CA VAL A 6 8.12 -8.39 -12.01
C VAL A 6 9.43 -8.74 -11.30
N SER A 7 10.58 -8.25 -11.80
CA SER A 7 11.88 -8.44 -11.15
C SER A 7 11.96 -7.85 -9.75
N ALA A 8 11.32 -6.70 -9.47
CA ALA A 8 11.31 -6.11 -8.14
C ALA A 8 10.47 -6.91 -7.14
N ILE A 9 9.32 -7.46 -7.56
CA ILE A 9 8.48 -8.33 -6.74
C ILE A 9 9.15 -9.69 -6.52
N ASP A 10 9.76 -10.24 -7.57
CA ASP A 10 10.46 -11.52 -7.56
C ASP A 10 11.73 -11.49 -6.71
N THR A 11 12.56 -10.45 -6.85
CA THR A 11 13.73 -10.22 -5.98
C THR A 11 13.30 -10.07 -4.52
N PHE A 12 12.13 -9.48 -4.26
CA PHE A 12 11.61 -9.30 -2.91
C PHE A 12 11.09 -10.62 -2.28
N LEU A 13 10.37 -11.45 -3.06
CA LEU A 13 9.86 -12.75 -2.63
C LEU A 13 10.98 -13.82 -2.56
N SER A 14 12.04 -13.66 -3.34
CA SER A 14 13.15 -14.63 -3.46
C SER A 14 14.23 -14.52 -2.37
N HIS A 15 14.14 -13.58 -1.43
CA HIS A 15 15.09 -13.45 -0.31
C HIS A 15 14.45 -13.77 1.05
N PRO A 16 14.18 -15.05 1.35
CA PRO A 16 13.73 -15.48 2.67
C PRO A 16 14.83 -15.13 3.70
N GLY A 17 14.53 -14.19 4.61
CA GLY A 17 15.42 -13.84 5.74
C GLY A 17 15.93 -12.41 5.78
N ARG A 18 15.73 -11.58 4.75
CA ARG A 18 16.18 -10.17 4.75
C ARG A 18 15.17 -9.18 5.36
N ILE A 19 13.91 -9.59 5.44
CA ILE A 19 12.80 -8.79 5.99
C ILE A 19 12.19 -9.57 7.13
N CYS A 20 12.59 -9.21 8.35
CA CYS A 20 12.25 -9.98 9.54
C CYS A 20 10.96 -9.50 10.22
N SER A 21 10.29 -8.46 9.68
CA SER A 21 9.04 -7.95 10.25
C SER A 21 8.16 -7.26 9.21
N GLU A 22 6.85 -7.30 9.45
CA GLU A 22 5.84 -6.55 8.70
C GLU A 22 6.10 -5.04 8.75
N ALA A 23 6.63 -4.53 9.88
CA ALA A 23 7.03 -3.13 10.00
C ALA A 23 8.21 -2.77 9.08
N ALA A 24 9.22 -3.65 8.96
CA ALA A 24 10.33 -3.47 8.04
C ALA A 24 9.86 -3.51 6.58
N PHE A 25 8.89 -4.38 6.27
CA PHE A 25 8.24 -4.41 4.95
C PHE A 25 7.49 -3.10 4.65
N ALA A 26 6.65 -2.64 5.57
CA ALA A 26 5.87 -1.41 5.40
C ALA A 26 6.79 -0.19 5.21
N MET A 27 7.94 -0.16 5.91
CA MET A 27 8.97 0.88 5.77
C MET A 27 9.59 0.84 4.37
N LEU A 28 9.97 -0.34 3.89
CA LEU A 28 10.58 -0.53 2.57
C LEU A 28 9.60 -0.18 1.44
N ALA A 29 8.35 -0.64 1.54
CA ALA A 29 7.30 -0.42 0.55
C ALA A 29 6.67 0.99 0.58
N ARG A 30 7.12 1.84 1.51
CA ARG A 30 6.64 3.20 1.73
C ARG A 30 5.17 3.29 2.15
N VAL A 31 4.67 2.29 2.86
CA VAL A 31 3.27 2.20 3.30
C VAL A 31 3.10 2.51 4.78
N THR A 32 4.18 2.59 5.57
CA THR A 32 4.11 2.89 7.00
C THR A 32 3.32 4.18 7.26
N PRO A 33 2.25 4.13 8.08
CA PRO A 33 1.44 5.30 8.37
C PRO A 33 2.21 6.24 9.31
N ILE A 34 2.65 7.40 8.80
CA ILE A 34 3.17 8.47 9.65
C ILE A 34 2.01 9.45 9.92
N PRO A 35 1.66 9.75 11.18
CA PRO A 35 0.66 10.77 11.47
C PRO A 35 1.11 12.10 10.88
N ALA A 36 0.23 12.77 10.15
CA ALA A 36 0.41 14.17 9.82
C ALA A 36 0.11 14.95 11.11
N SER A 37 1.07 15.74 11.59
CA SER A 37 0.99 16.54 12.81
C SER A 37 -0.17 17.53 12.73
N SER A 38 -1.33 17.12 13.22
CA SER A 38 -2.52 17.95 13.37
C SER A 38 -3.39 17.23 14.39
N GLU A 39 -3.48 17.79 15.60
CA GLU A 39 -4.21 17.20 16.73
C GLU A 39 -5.71 16.97 16.44
N LEU A 40 -6.22 17.50 15.32
CA LEU A 40 -7.63 17.43 14.92
C LEU A 40 -7.89 16.62 13.64
N THR A 41 -6.85 16.16 12.94
CA THR A 41 -7.05 15.43 11.67
C THR A 41 -6.26 14.13 11.67
N THR A 42 -6.97 12.99 11.64
CA THR A 42 -6.36 11.66 11.50
C THR A 42 -5.93 11.39 10.06
N ARG A 43 -5.07 12.26 9.52
CA ARG A 43 -4.45 12.09 8.20
C ARG A 43 -3.10 11.42 8.39
N HIS A 44 -2.81 10.46 7.52
CA HIS A 44 -1.52 9.79 7.50
C HIS A 44 -0.80 10.09 6.18
N ARG A 45 0.47 10.47 6.29
CA ARG A 45 1.35 10.63 5.13
C ARG A 45 2.14 9.35 4.89
N LEU A 46 2.52 9.14 3.63
CA LEU A 46 3.46 8.08 3.24
C LEU A 46 4.88 8.47 3.62
N THR A 47 5.72 7.48 3.91
CA THR A 47 7.14 7.70 4.14
C THR A 47 7.81 8.24 2.86
N ARG A 48 8.79 9.13 3.03
CA ARG A 48 9.60 9.62 1.89
C ARG A 48 10.68 8.61 1.46
N ARG A 49 11.14 7.77 2.40
CA ARG A 49 12.19 6.77 2.20
C ARG A 49 11.58 5.40 1.90
N GLY A 50 12.21 4.64 1.00
CA GLY A 50 11.81 3.29 0.58
C GLY A 50 11.80 3.14 -0.95
N ASP A 51 11.42 1.96 -1.43
CA ASP A 51 11.44 1.61 -2.86
C ASP A 51 10.17 2.10 -3.58
N ARG A 52 10.36 2.91 -4.63
CA ARG A 52 9.28 3.44 -5.46
C ARG A 52 8.65 2.39 -6.38
N HIS A 53 9.45 1.45 -6.88
CA HIS A 53 8.96 0.36 -7.73
C HIS A 53 8.08 -0.58 -6.92
N LEU A 54 8.48 -0.90 -5.67
CA LEU A 54 7.66 -1.71 -4.77
C LEU A 54 6.33 -1.02 -4.44
N ASN A 55 6.33 0.29 -4.18
CA ASN A 55 5.08 1.03 -3.95
C ASN A 55 4.16 1.03 -5.18
N SER A 56 4.75 1.14 -6.39
CA SER A 56 4.04 1.08 -7.66
C SER A 56 3.44 -0.31 -7.91
N ALA A 57 4.22 -1.37 -7.67
CA ALA A 57 3.76 -2.75 -7.73
C ALA A 57 2.55 -2.98 -6.81
N GLN A 58 2.64 -2.58 -5.54
CA GLN A 58 1.52 -2.65 -4.62
C GLN A 58 0.32 -1.78 -5.06
N HIS A 59 0.57 -0.66 -5.74
CA HIS A 59 -0.52 0.15 -6.29
C HIS A 59 -1.31 -0.62 -7.34
N ILE A 60 -0.59 -1.27 -8.25
CA ILE A 60 -1.18 -2.09 -9.31
C ILE A 60 -1.94 -3.25 -8.69
N VAL A 61 -1.34 -3.97 -7.74
CA VAL A 61 -1.97 -5.09 -7.02
C VAL A 61 -3.30 -4.66 -6.40
N VAL A 62 -3.34 -3.55 -5.66
CA VAL A 62 -4.60 -3.04 -5.06
C VAL A 62 -5.64 -2.68 -6.11
N ILE A 63 -5.25 -2.08 -7.25
CA ILE A 63 -6.19 -1.79 -8.34
C ILE A 63 -6.76 -3.09 -8.92
N GLN A 64 -5.92 -4.11 -9.16
CA GLN A 64 -6.38 -5.38 -9.70
C GLN A 64 -7.31 -6.09 -8.73
N HIS A 65 -6.95 -6.12 -7.44
CA HIS A 65 -7.82 -6.68 -6.41
C HIS A 65 -9.15 -5.95 -6.31
N GLN A 66 -9.17 -4.62 -6.39
CA GLN A 66 -10.42 -3.86 -6.39
C GLN A 66 -11.34 -4.24 -7.58
N ARG A 67 -10.76 -4.63 -8.72
CA ARG A 67 -11.51 -5.05 -9.92
C ARG A 67 -12.05 -6.47 -9.83
N HIS A 68 -11.28 -7.39 -9.24
CA HIS A 68 -11.57 -8.82 -9.29
C HIS A 68 -12.12 -9.39 -7.98
N ASP A 69 -11.83 -8.77 -6.84
CA ASP A 69 -12.22 -9.26 -5.51
C ASP A 69 -13.42 -8.48 -4.98
N THR A 70 -14.56 -9.18 -4.86
CA THR A 70 -15.83 -8.64 -4.36
C THR A 70 -15.73 -8.19 -2.90
N ARG A 71 -14.89 -8.82 -2.08
CA ARG A 71 -14.69 -8.45 -0.66
C ARG A 71 -13.98 -7.11 -0.54
N LEU A 72 -12.96 -6.88 -1.36
CA LEU A 72 -12.23 -5.61 -1.38
C LEU A 72 -13.06 -4.48 -1.99
N ARG A 73 -13.93 -4.80 -2.95
CA ARG A 73 -14.93 -3.86 -3.46
C ARG A 73 -15.92 -3.41 -2.39
N ALA A 74 -16.49 -4.34 -1.62
CA ALA A 74 -17.38 -4.01 -0.50
C ALA A 74 -16.68 -3.15 0.57
N HIS A 75 -15.40 -3.42 0.86
CA HIS A 75 -14.60 -2.57 1.75
C HIS A 75 -14.41 -1.17 1.17
N PHE A 76 -14.12 -1.08 -0.13
CA PHE A 76 -13.96 0.20 -0.82
C PHE A 76 -15.24 1.04 -0.73
N GLU A 77 -16.39 0.44 -1.03
CA GLU A 77 -17.70 1.10 -0.97
C GLU A 77 -18.05 1.56 0.45
N LYS A 78 -17.78 0.72 1.47
CA LYS A 78 -17.94 1.11 2.88
C LYS A 78 -17.10 2.34 3.24
N ARG A 79 -15.84 2.39 2.81
CA ARG A 79 -14.94 3.52 3.09
C ARG A 79 -15.28 4.76 2.27
N HIS A 80 -15.84 4.58 1.08
CA HIS A 80 -16.36 5.68 0.27
C HIS A 80 -17.58 6.32 0.93
N ALA A 81 -18.45 5.53 1.56
CA ALA A 81 -19.56 6.03 2.37
C ALA A 81 -19.10 6.81 3.63
N GLU A 82 -17.91 6.52 4.16
CA GLU A 82 -17.26 7.30 5.24
C GLU A 82 -16.66 8.65 4.75
N ALA A 83 -17.01 9.10 3.54
CA ALA A 83 -16.51 10.33 2.90
C ALA A 83 -14.98 10.41 2.72
N LYS A 84 -14.32 9.25 2.63
CA LYS A 84 -12.87 9.18 2.35
C LYS A 84 -12.62 9.30 0.86
N THR A 85 -11.53 9.98 0.50
CA THR A 85 -11.11 10.05 -0.90
C THR A 85 -10.60 8.70 -1.38
N ASP A 86 -10.76 8.38 -2.67
CA ASP A 86 -10.21 7.14 -3.27
C ASP A 86 -8.74 6.91 -2.96
N ARG A 87 -7.97 7.99 -2.86
CA ARG A 87 -6.55 7.96 -2.50
C ARG A 87 -6.33 7.49 -1.07
N GLU A 88 -7.17 7.94 -0.14
CA GLU A 88 -7.12 7.51 1.26
C GLU A 88 -7.61 6.07 1.43
N ILE A 89 -8.65 5.67 0.70
CA ILE A 89 -9.16 4.30 0.70
C ILE A 89 -8.08 3.34 0.20
N ARG A 90 -7.48 3.63 -0.96
CA ARG A 90 -6.36 2.84 -1.51
C ARG A 90 -5.15 2.80 -0.58
N ARG A 91 -4.90 3.85 0.20
CA ARG A 91 -3.83 3.86 1.22
C ARG A 91 -4.18 3.02 2.43
N CYS A 92 -5.45 2.97 2.84
CA CYS A 92 -5.89 2.09 3.91
C CYS A 92 -5.77 0.62 3.51
N LEU A 93 -6.07 0.29 2.24
CA LEU A 93 -5.98 -1.08 1.70
C LEU A 93 -4.55 -1.62 1.53
N LYS A 94 -3.54 -0.73 1.43
CA LYS A 94 -2.14 -1.14 1.33
C LYS A 94 -1.52 -1.47 2.69
N ARG A 95 -2.11 -0.97 3.79
CA ARG A 95 -1.67 -1.25 5.16
C ARG A 95 -2.12 -2.63 5.56
#